data_AF-F8CC68-F1
#
_entry.id   AF-F8CC68-F1
#
_cell.length_a   1.000
_cell.length_b   1.000
_cell.length_c   1.000
_cell.angle_alpha   90.00
_cell.angle_beta   90.00
_cell.angle_gamma   90.00
#
_symmetry.space_group_name_H-M   'P 1'
#
loop_
_entity.id
_entity.type
_entity.pdbx_description
1 polymer ?
#
loop_
_entity_poly.entity_id
_entity_poly.type
_entity_poly.pdbx_seq_one_letter_code
_entity_poly.pdbx_strand_id
1 'polypeptide(L)'
;MSLASFRILSLSLLAALGAGCASQTRMPPEARTSLNHALTGPEAEQYLRVSSNVTPLFGDASKRLLTPYAPEDVQLLDDTKGHPINPGAVERVLPAGTKLRITRVEFPTSWVITERVLYSPRAWPWVYLQEAGAPESAPPLILVLPPNLDRPEAFRTELEKYLSARDLKPTLDALPPAVQEAIREKKLVANMSADAVRMSWGPPETVRRSLEGTSKHEAWTYPGARRRVFLTDGRLARAEEGGAQVIP
;
A
#
# COMPACT_ATOMS: atom_id res chain seq x y z
N MET A 1 -27.24 -7.79 -68.35
CA MET A 1 -26.01 -7.59 -67.56
C MET A 1 -26.10 -6.22 -66.90
N SER A 2 -26.37 -6.17 -65.60
CA SER A 2 -26.45 -4.93 -64.82
C SER A 2 -25.51 -5.06 -63.62
N LEU A 3 -24.40 -4.33 -63.66
CA LEU A 3 -23.38 -4.23 -62.62
C LEU A 3 -23.76 -3.06 -61.72
N ALA A 4 -24.53 -3.30 -60.66
CA ALA A 4 -24.78 -2.30 -59.63
C ALA A 4 -25.14 -2.97 -58.28
N SER A 5 -24.22 -3.75 -57.72
CA SER A 5 -24.43 -4.39 -56.41
C SER A 5 -23.15 -4.54 -55.57
N PHE A 6 -22.20 -3.61 -55.69
CA PHE A 6 -20.89 -3.74 -55.02
C PHE A 6 -20.36 -2.43 -54.43
N ARG A 7 -21.20 -1.65 -53.72
CA ARG A 7 -20.74 -0.42 -53.03
C ARG A 7 -21.35 -0.16 -51.64
N ILE A 8 -21.93 -1.16 -50.98
CA ILE A 8 -22.51 -0.96 -49.62
C ILE A 8 -21.85 -1.88 -48.57
N LEU A 9 -20.82 -2.65 -48.92
CA LEU A 9 -20.21 -3.63 -48.00
C LEU A 9 -18.88 -3.19 -47.36
N SER A 10 -18.40 -1.97 -47.61
CA SER A 10 -17.05 -1.55 -47.18
C SER A 10 -17.03 -0.49 -46.06
N LEU A 11 -18.18 -0.02 -45.56
CA LEU A 11 -18.22 0.96 -44.47
C LEU A 11 -18.52 0.39 -43.07
N SER A 12 -18.90 -0.88 -42.97
CA SER A 12 -19.29 -1.47 -41.68
C SER A 12 -18.13 -2.13 -40.91
N LEU A 13 -16.93 -2.23 -41.49
CA LEU A 13 -15.81 -2.95 -40.87
C LEU A 13 -14.83 -2.06 -40.07
N LEU A 14 -14.94 -0.73 -40.17
CA LEU A 14 -14.07 0.18 -39.40
C LEU A 14 -14.63 0.60 -38.02
N ALA A 15 -15.88 0.28 -37.70
CA ALA A 15 -16.48 0.63 -36.41
C ALA A 15 -16.20 -0.39 -35.28
N ALA A 16 -15.57 -1.53 -35.59
CA ALA A 16 -15.35 -2.62 -34.64
C ALA A 16 -13.95 -2.64 -33.98
N LEU A 17 -13.07 -1.68 -34.29
CA LEU A 17 -11.72 -1.61 -33.71
C LEU A 17 -11.60 -0.64 -32.52
N GLY A 18 -12.70 -0.01 -32.09
CA GLY A 18 -12.77 0.86 -30.91
C GLY A 18 -13.07 0.14 -29.59
N ALA A 19 -13.15 -1.19 -29.59
CA ALA A 19 -13.48 -1.97 -28.41
C ALA A 19 -12.23 -2.24 -27.55
N GLY A 20 -11.99 -1.33 -26.62
CA GLY A 20 -11.41 -1.65 -25.32
C GLY A 20 -9.90 -1.89 -25.30
N CYS A 21 -9.12 -0.82 -25.22
CA CYS A 21 -7.90 -0.89 -24.41
C CYS A 21 -8.36 -1.26 -22.99
N ALA A 22 -8.20 -2.55 -22.64
CA ALA A 22 -8.59 -3.06 -21.35
C ALA A 22 -7.88 -2.26 -20.25
N SER A 23 -8.64 -1.39 -19.60
CA SER A 23 -8.22 -0.73 -18.38
C SER A 23 -8.03 -1.81 -17.32
N GLN A 24 -6.83 -1.94 -16.76
CA GLN A 24 -6.57 -2.87 -15.66
C GLN A 24 -7.24 -2.41 -14.36
N THR A 25 -7.80 -1.19 -14.34
CA THR A 25 -8.75 -0.76 -13.30
C THR A 25 -10.19 -0.88 -13.80
N ARG A 26 -11.05 -1.51 -12.99
CA ARG A 26 -12.50 -1.62 -13.23
C ARG A 26 -13.29 -0.43 -12.67
N MET A 27 -12.63 0.49 -11.95
CA MET A 27 -13.28 1.68 -11.41
C MET A 27 -13.63 2.66 -12.55
N PRO A 28 -14.89 3.13 -12.64
CA PRO A 28 -15.31 4.07 -13.69
C PRO A 28 -14.46 5.36 -13.71
N PRO A 29 -14.21 5.97 -14.89
CA PRO A 29 -13.42 7.19 -15.00
C PRO A 29 -13.92 8.35 -14.13
N GLU A 30 -15.22 8.55 -14.01
CA GLU A 30 -15.81 9.60 -13.17
C GLU A 30 -15.48 9.35 -11.70
N ALA A 31 -15.66 8.11 -11.24
CA ALA A 31 -15.36 7.72 -9.86
C ALA A 31 -13.87 7.91 -9.52
N ARG A 32 -12.96 7.57 -10.45
CA ARG A 32 -11.52 7.81 -10.29
C ARG A 32 -11.18 9.29 -10.21
N THR A 33 -11.81 10.10 -11.07
CA THR A 33 -11.61 11.56 -11.09
C THR A 33 -12.11 12.21 -9.81
N SER A 34 -13.32 11.86 -9.36
CA SER A 34 -13.89 12.35 -8.09
C SER A 34 -13.06 11.93 -6.89
N LEU A 35 -12.61 10.69 -6.84
CA LEU A 35 -11.76 10.18 -5.76
C LEU A 35 -10.41 10.90 -5.74
N ASN A 36 -9.77 11.09 -6.89
CA ASN A 36 -8.52 11.85 -6.98
C ASN A 36 -8.74 13.31 -6.51
N HIS A 37 -9.78 13.99 -7.00
CA HIS A 37 -10.08 15.37 -6.58
C HIS A 37 -10.31 15.49 -5.06
N ALA A 38 -11.07 14.57 -4.46
CA ALA A 38 -11.30 14.55 -3.03
C ALA A 38 -9.99 14.36 -2.25
N LEU A 39 -9.21 13.34 -2.63
CA LEU A 39 -7.96 12.97 -1.96
C LEU A 39 -6.80 13.94 -2.22
N THR A 40 -6.83 14.76 -3.27
CA THR A 40 -5.79 15.79 -3.51
C THR A 40 -6.23 17.19 -3.07
N GLY A 41 -7.51 17.37 -2.75
CA GLY A 41 -8.12 18.62 -2.30
C GLY A 41 -8.50 18.58 -0.82
N PRO A 42 -9.80 18.47 -0.48
CA PRO A 42 -10.30 18.59 0.89
C PRO A 42 -9.75 17.53 1.85
N GLU A 43 -9.35 16.37 1.35
CA GLU A 43 -8.85 15.24 2.15
C GLU A 43 -7.35 15.00 1.95
N ALA A 44 -6.62 15.97 1.39
CA ALA A 44 -5.22 15.79 1.03
C ALA A 44 -4.30 15.60 2.22
N GLU A 45 -4.58 16.25 3.35
CA GLU A 45 -3.78 16.09 4.55
C GLU A 45 -4.13 14.79 5.26
N GLN A 46 -3.11 13.96 5.45
CA GLN A 46 -3.21 12.64 6.07
C GLN A 46 -2.05 12.42 7.03
N TYR A 47 -2.19 11.45 7.91
CA TYR A 47 -1.18 11.06 8.89
C TYR A 47 -0.89 9.57 8.74
N LEU A 48 0.38 9.15 8.81
CA LEU A 48 0.74 7.74 8.77
C LEU A 48 0.17 7.00 9.98
N ARG A 49 -0.65 5.98 9.76
CA ARG A 49 -1.13 5.08 10.81
C ARG A 49 -0.07 4.10 11.28
N VAL A 50 0.87 3.80 10.40
CA VAL A 50 1.88 2.79 10.61
C VAL A 50 3.23 3.36 10.20
N SER A 51 4.23 3.12 11.03
CA SER A 51 5.60 3.42 10.71
C SER A 51 6.00 2.67 9.46
N SER A 52 6.65 3.34 8.52
CA SER A 52 6.89 2.84 7.16
C SER A 52 8.34 3.06 6.75
N ASN A 53 8.90 2.07 6.05
CA ASN A 53 10.18 2.15 5.40
C ASN A 53 10.05 3.00 4.13
N VAL A 54 11.06 3.82 3.88
CA VAL A 54 11.30 4.48 2.61
C VAL A 54 12.43 3.73 1.91
N THR A 55 12.14 3.18 0.74
CA THR A 55 13.11 2.44 -0.10
C THR A 55 13.10 3.02 -1.52
N PRO A 56 14.04 2.63 -2.40
CA PRO A 56 13.88 2.89 -3.83
C PRO A 56 12.57 2.29 -4.35
N LEU A 57 11.99 2.89 -5.41
CA LEU A 57 10.80 2.36 -6.09
C LEU A 57 11.23 1.46 -7.25
N PHE A 58 11.95 0.39 -6.93
CA PHE A 58 12.54 -0.50 -7.93
C PHE A 58 13.34 0.34 -8.96
N GLY A 59 13.36 -0.05 -10.24
CA GLY A 59 14.11 0.65 -11.29
C GLY A 59 13.73 2.13 -11.55
N ASP A 60 12.82 2.73 -10.78
CA ASP A 60 12.46 4.16 -10.88
C ASP A 60 13.14 4.99 -9.76
N ALA A 61 14.30 5.57 -10.09
CA ALA A 61 15.06 6.41 -9.17
C ALA A 61 14.41 7.78 -8.87
N SER A 62 13.39 8.18 -9.64
CA SER A 62 12.71 9.48 -9.46
C SER A 62 11.69 9.49 -8.31
N LYS A 63 11.42 8.32 -7.72
CA LYS A 63 10.40 8.12 -6.68
C LYS A 63 10.95 7.24 -5.58
N ARG A 64 10.23 7.17 -4.45
CA ARG A 64 10.54 6.26 -3.35
C ARG A 64 9.33 5.44 -2.97
N LEU A 65 9.52 4.16 -2.68
CA LEU A 65 8.46 3.31 -2.17
C LEU A 65 8.27 3.59 -0.67
N LEU A 66 7.01 3.77 -0.27
CA LEU A 66 6.59 3.82 1.13
C LEU A 66 5.88 2.51 1.47
N THR A 67 6.46 1.72 2.36
CA THR A 67 5.94 0.39 2.71
C THR A 67 6.10 0.11 4.20
N PRO A 68 5.11 -0.47 4.90
CA PRO A 68 5.31 -0.88 6.29
C PRO A 68 6.18 -2.13 6.43
N TYR A 69 6.43 -2.85 5.33
CA TYR A 69 7.11 -4.14 5.35
C TYR A 69 8.63 -3.98 5.15
N ALA A 70 9.40 -4.89 5.73
CA ALA A 70 10.83 -5.00 5.45
C ALA A 70 11.06 -5.32 3.96
N PRO A 71 12.15 -4.85 3.33
CA PRO A 71 12.38 -5.05 1.90
C PRO A 71 12.25 -6.50 1.41
N GLU A 72 12.68 -7.47 2.22
CA GLU A 72 12.59 -8.91 1.95
C GLU A 72 11.17 -9.48 2.02
N ASP A 73 10.21 -8.74 2.59
CA ASP A 73 8.80 -9.12 2.68
C ASP A 73 7.93 -8.39 1.65
N VAL A 74 8.51 -7.48 0.85
CA VAL A 74 7.75 -6.71 -0.15
C VAL A 74 7.39 -7.60 -1.33
N GLN A 75 6.10 -7.88 -1.50
CA GLN A 75 5.55 -8.72 -2.57
C GLN A 75 4.79 -7.91 -3.62
N LEU A 76 5.49 -6.98 -4.29
CA LEU A 76 4.89 -6.12 -5.33
C LEU A 76 5.23 -6.57 -6.75
N LEU A 77 6.35 -7.27 -6.92
CA LEU A 77 6.88 -7.72 -8.20
C LEU A 77 7.58 -9.05 -8.00
N ASP A 78 7.46 -9.92 -8.99
CA ASP A 78 8.18 -11.20 -9.04
C ASP A 78 9.15 -11.22 -10.23
N ASP A 79 10.26 -11.94 -10.08
CA ASP A 79 11.19 -12.23 -11.16
C ASP A 79 10.62 -13.30 -12.11
N THR A 80 11.39 -13.67 -13.14
CA THR A 80 10.98 -14.70 -14.12
C THR A 80 10.84 -16.10 -13.53
N LYS A 81 11.29 -16.32 -12.29
CA LYS A 81 11.18 -17.57 -11.54
C LYS A 81 10.08 -17.51 -10.47
N GLY A 82 9.37 -16.39 -10.36
CA GLY A 82 8.31 -16.19 -9.36
C GLY A 82 8.82 -15.79 -7.98
N HIS A 83 10.08 -15.36 -7.84
CA HIS A 83 10.59 -14.85 -6.55
C HIS A 83 10.33 -13.35 -6.42
N PRO A 84 9.95 -12.87 -5.23
CA PRO A 84 9.77 -11.45 -4.98
C PRO A 84 11.05 -10.65 -5.28
N ILE A 85 10.91 -9.58 -6.05
CA ILE A 85 11.98 -8.61 -6.31
C ILE A 85 12.07 -7.68 -5.11
N ASN A 86 13.27 -7.54 -4.55
CA ASN A 86 13.52 -6.60 -3.46
C ASN A 86 13.54 -5.15 -4.01
N PRO A 87 12.82 -4.19 -3.39
CA PRO A 87 12.79 -2.80 -3.84
C PRO A 87 14.11 -2.04 -3.60
N GLY A 88 15.02 -2.59 -2.80
CA GLY A 88 16.29 -1.97 -2.40
C GLY A 88 16.38 -1.77 -0.89
N ALA A 89 17.53 -1.24 -0.45
CA ALA A 89 17.78 -0.98 0.97
C ALA A 89 16.82 0.08 1.55
N VAL A 90 16.58 0.00 2.86
CA VAL A 90 15.87 1.05 3.60
C VAL A 90 16.75 2.29 3.66
N GLU A 91 16.26 3.39 3.10
CA GLU A 91 16.94 4.70 3.13
C GLU A 91 16.66 5.42 4.45
N ARG A 92 15.41 5.32 4.94
CA ARG A 92 14.96 5.85 6.24
C ARG A 92 13.63 5.24 6.66
N VAL A 93 13.25 5.48 7.91
CA VAL A 93 11.93 5.15 8.47
C VAL A 93 11.14 6.43 8.69
N LEU A 94 9.88 6.43 8.26
CA LEU A 94 8.89 7.44 8.64
C LEU A 94 8.03 6.89 9.77
N PRO A 95 7.99 7.54 10.94
CA PRO A 95 7.20 7.06 12.06
C PRO A 95 5.70 7.21 11.83
N ALA A 96 4.90 6.38 12.51
CA ALA A 96 3.47 6.63 12.66
C ALA A 96 3.24 8.05 13.22
N GLY A 97 2.22 8.73 12.72
CA GLY A 97 1.92 10.13 13.03
C GLY A 97 2.59 11.14 12.10
N THR A 98 3.51 10.74 11.21
CA THR A 98 4.06 11.67 10.21
C THR A 98 2.95 12.26 9.34
N LYS A 99 2.91 13.60 9.28
CA LYS A 99 1.97 14.34 8.42
C LYS A 99 2.41 14.27 6.96
N LEU A 100 1.51 13.84 6.10
CA LEU A 100 1.69 13.69 4.67
C LEU A 100 0.60 14.46 3.92
N ARG A 101 0.88 14.79 2.67
CA ARG A 101 -0.09 15.30 1.71
C ARG A 101 -0.21 14.33 0.54
N ILE A 102 -1.42 13.86 0.24
CA ILE A 102 -1.70 13.17 -1.02
C ILE A 102 -1.69 14.20 -2.15
N THR A 103 -0.81 14.01 -3.13
CA THR A 103 -0.66 14.93 -4.27
C THR A 103 -1.27 14.38 -5.55
N ARG A 104 -1.39 13.05 -5.66
CA ARG A 104 -1.99 12.36 -6.81
C ARG A 104 -2.40 10.94 -6.43
N VAL A 105 -3.51 10.48 -6.99
CA VAL A 105 -3.88 9.07 -7.03
C VAL A 105 -3.86 8.62 -8.49
N GLU A 106 -3.02 7.63 -8.79
CA GLU A 106 -2.83 7.14 -10.14
C GLU A 106 -3.27 5.68 -10.28
N PHE A 107 -4.35 5.49 -11.03
CA PHE A 107 -4.88 4.17 -11.35
C PHE A 107 -4.18 3.59 -12.59
N PRO A 108 -4.02 2.25 -12.65
CA PRO A 108 -3.31 1.57 -13.74
C PRO A 108 -4.16 1.50 -15.02
N THR A 109 -4.35 2.63 -15.71
CA THR A 109 -4.92 2.66 -17.07
C THR A 109 -3.89 2.16 -18.07
N SER A 110 -4.33 1.76 -19.27
CA SER A 110 -3.42 1.29 -20.32
C SER A 110 -2.34 2.32 -20.67
N TRP A 111 -2.69 3.61 -20.67
CA TRP A 111 -1.73 4.70 -20.90
C TRP A 111 -0.70 4.82 -19.77
N VAL A 112 -1.18 4.87 -18.51
CA VAL A 112 -0.31 4.95 -17.33
C VAL A 112 0.67 3.77 -17.25
N ILE A 113 0.20 2.55 -17.54
CA ILE A 113 1.05 1.35 -17.52
C ILE A 113 2.19 1.47 -18.54
N THR A 114 1.93 2.03 -19.73
CA THR A 114 2.95 2.22 -20.76
C THR A 114 4.00 3.26 -20.36
N GLU A 115 3.60 4.32 -19.66
CA GLU A 115 4.53 5.38 -19.21
C GLU A 115 5.39 4.97 -18.01
N ARG A 116 4.91 4.03 -17.16
CA ARG A 116 5.65 3.60 -15.98
C ARG A 116 6.87 2.74 -16.34
N VAL A 117 7.93 2.90 -15.55
CA VAL A 117 9.17 2.09 -15.66
C VAL A 117 8.85 0.60 -15.59
N LEU A 118 9.44 -0.18 -16.50
CA LEU A 118 9.12 -1.61 -16.72
C LEU A 118 9.13 -2.44 -15.43
N TYR A 119 10.15 -2.27 -14.60
CA TYR A 119 10.34 -2.99 -13.33
C TYR A 119 9.71 -2.30 -12.13
N SER A 120 8.56 -1.64 -12.31
CA SER A 120 7.76 -1.06 -11.21
C SER A 120 6.41 -1.79 -11.11
N PRO A 121 5.65 -1.67 -10.00
CA PRO A 121 4.33 -2.31 -9.86
C PRO A 121 3.27 -1.60 -10.71
N ARG A 122 3.42 -1.71 -12.05
CA ARG A 122 2.69 -0.90 -13.04
C ARG A 122 1.20 -1.17 -13.08
N ALA A 123 0.79 -2.40 -12.77
CA ALA A 123 -0.61 -2.81 -12.79
C ALA A 123 -1.37 -2.46 -11.50
N TRP A 124 -0.74 -1.79 -10.54
CA TRP A 124 -1.31 -1.52 -9.21
C TRP A 124 -1.57 -0.02 -9.05
N PRO A 125 -2.62 0.40 -8.30
CA PRO A 125 -2.84 1.81 -7.97
C PRO A 125 -1.71 2.40 -7.13
N TRP A 126 -1.29 3.62 -7.47
CA TRP A 126 -0.24 4.35 -6.75
C TRP A 126 -0.83 5.59 -6.10
N VAL A 127 -0.50 5.81 -4.83
CA VAL A 127 -0.81 7.05 -4.10
C VAL A 127 0.49 7.81 -3.90
N TYR A 128 0.54 9.01 -4.47
CA TYR A 128 1.69 9.91 -4.39
C TYR A 128 1.53 10.77 -3.15
N LEU A 129 2.56 10.76 -2.32
CA LEU A 129 2.59 11.39 -1.02
C LEU A 129 3.81 12.31 -0.94
N GLN A 130 3.61 13.48 -0.34
CA GLN A 130 4.65 14.40 0.04
C GLN A 130 4.67 14.55 1.56
N GLU A 131 5.86 14.52 2.16
CA GLU A 131 6.01 14.81 3.59
C GLU A 131 5.78 16.30 3.85
N ALA A 132 5.03 16.64 4.91
CA ALA A 132 4.79 18.03 5.27
C ALA A 132 6.13 18.74 5.56
N GLY A 133 6.39 19.86 4.88
CA GLY A 133 7.63 20.62 5.02
C GLY A 133 8.80 20.12 4.17
N ALA A 134 8.65 19.03 3.41
CA ALA A 134 9.67 18.61 2.45
C ALA A 134 9.74 19.58 1.25
N PRO A 135 10.94 19.81 0.67
CA PRO A 135 11.09 20.61 -0.54
C PRO A 135 10.22 20.08 -1.70
N GLU A 136 9.75 20.97 -2.58
CA GLU A 136 8.99 20.57 -3.78
C GLU A 136 9.80 19.67 -4.73
N SER A 137 11.13 19.79 -4.70
CA SER A 137 12.05 18.94 -5.46
C SER A 137 12.31 17.57 -4.84
N ALA A 138 11.82 17.30 -3.61
CA ALA A 138 12.01 16.02 -2.98
C ALA A 138 11.25 14.93 -3.77
N PRO A 139 11.85 13.74 -3.98
CA PRO A 139 11.17 12.64 -4.66
C PRO A 139 9.85 12.27 -3.97
N PRO A 140 8.75 12.09 -4.71
CA PRO A 140 7.49 11.71 -4.10
C PRO A 140 7.58 10.30 -3.50
N LEU A 141 6.89 10.12 -2.38
CA LEU A 141 6.70 8.84 -1.72
C LEU A 141 5.50 8.13 -2.38
N ILE A 142 5.67 6.88 -2.77
CA ILE A 142 4.65 6.08 -3.45
C ILE A 142 4.19 5.00 -2.50
N LEU A 143 2.94 5.10 -2.07
CA LEU A 143 2.22 4.00 -1.45
C LEU A 143 1.51 3.21 -2.55
N VAL A 144 1.86 1.93 -2.69
CA VAL A 144 1.25 1.04 -3.68
C VAL A 144 0.12 0.28 -3.01
N LEU A 145 -1.10 0.42 -3.54
CA LEU A 145 -2.26 -0.30 -3.04
C LEU A 145 -2.49 -1.59 -3.86
N PRO A 146 -3.13 -2.62 -3.27
CA PRO A 146 -3.46 -3.84 -4.01
C PRO A 146 -4.31 -3.56 -5.26
N PRO A 147 -4.25 -4.46 -6.27
CA PRO A 147 -5.08 -4.35 -7.46
C PRO A 147 -6.57 -4.64 -7.14
N ASN A 148 -7.44 -4.48 -8.14
CA ASN A 148 -8.88 -4.82 -8.05
C ASN A 148 -9.69 -4.00 -7.02
N LEU A 149 -9.24 -2.78 -6.74
CA LEU A 149 -10.01 -1.79 -5.97
C LEU A 149 -11.06 -1.13 -6.88
N ASP A 150 -12.16 -1.85 -7.12
CA ASP A 150 -13.14 -1.53 -8.16
C ASP A 150 -14.14 -0.42 -7.75
N ARG A 151 -14.17 -0.07 -6.46
CA ARG A 151 -15.10 0.92 -5.87
C ARG A 151 -14.35 1.96 -5.01
N PRO A 152 -14.78 3.24 -5.00
CA PRO A 152 -14.15 4.27 -4.17
C PRO A 152 -14.04 3.90 -2.69
N GLU A 153 -15.07 3.25 -2.14
CA GLU A 153 -15.11 2.85 -0.73
C GLU A 153 -14.07 1.76 -0.45
N ALA A 154 -13.92 0.80 -1.36
CA ALA A 154 -12.89 -0.25 -1.22
C ALA A 154 -11.48 0.36 -1.26
N PHE A 155 -11.26 1.34 -2.15
CA PHE A 155 -10.00 2.08 -2.20
C PHE A 155 -9.72 2.82 -0.89
N ARG A 156 -10.73 3.51 -0.34
CA ARG A 156 -10.63 4.25 0.92
C ARG A 156 -10.35 3.32 2.09
N THR A 157 -11.09 2.22 2.22
CA THR A 157 -10.85 1.21 3.26
C THR A 157 -9.44 0.64 3.20
N GLU A 158 -8.90 0.43 2.01
CA GLU A 158 -7.52 -0.03 1.84
C GLU A 158 -6.51 1.06 2.24
N LEU A 159 -6.72 2.29 1.79
CA LEU A 159 -5.89 3.44 2.13
C LEU A 159 -5.86 3.70 3.65
N GLU A 160 -7.01 3.53 4.32
CA GLU A 160 -7.19 3.70 5.76
C GLU A 160 -6.42 2.70 6.63
N LYS A 161 -5.86 1.64 6.05
CA LYS A 161 -4.90 0.77 6.76
C LYS A 161 -3.57 1.46 7.00
N TYR A 162 -3.20 2.41 6.14
CA TYR A 162 -1.90 3.07 6.12
C TYR A 162 -1.97 4.55 6.50
N LEU A 163 -3.05 5.23 6.12
CA LEU A 163 -3.25 6.68 6.32
C LEU A 163 -4.49 6.98 7.15
N SER A 164 -4.46 8.08 7.89
CA SER A 164 -5.56 8.58 8.71
C SER A 164 -5.76 10.07 8.45
N ALA A 165 -7.01 10.50 8.24
CA ALA A 165 -7.35 11.92 8.17
C ALA A 165 -7.24 12.62 9.54
N ARG A 166 -7.17 11.85 10.63
CA ARG A 166 -7.04 12.35 12.00
C ARG A 166 -5.59 12.31 12.44
N ASP A 167 -5.18 13.36 13.15
CA ASP A 167 -3.90 13.40 13.84
C ASP A 167 -3.80 12.26 14.87
N LEU A 168 -2.73 11.49 14.77
CA LEU A 168 -2.45 10.34 15.65
C LEU A 168 -1.64 10.73 16.88
N LYS A 169 -1.12 11.96 16.95
CA LYS A 169 -0.29 12.44 18.06
C LYS A 169 -0.94 12.18 19.43
N PRO A 170 -2.24 12.47 19.68
CA PRO A 170 -2.85 12.19 20.97
C PRO A 170 -2.88 10.70 21.32
N THR A 171 -3.01 9.83 20.32
CA THR A 171 -2.99 8.38 20.53
C THR A 171 -1.57 7.89 20.83
N LEU A 172 -0.57 8.41 20.13
CA LEU A 172 0.83 8.06 20.32
C LEU A 172 1.35 8.56 21.68
N ASP A 173 1.03 9.80 22.06
CA ASP A 173 1.44 10.39 23.34
C ASP A 173 0.89 9.63 24.55
N ALA A 174 -0.26 8.95 24.39
CA ALA A 174 -0.88 8.13 25.43
C ALA A 174 -0.19 6.77 25.63
N LEU A 175 0.70 6.36 24.73
CA LEU A 175 1.44 5.10 24.84
C LEU A 175 2.62 5.24 25.82
N PRO A 176 3.07 4.15 26.45
CA PRO A 176 4.30 4.16 27.25
C PRO A 176 5.52 4.61 26.42
N PRO A 177 6.50 5.34 26.97
CA PRO A 177 7.66 5.84 26.22
C PRO A 177 8.43 4.75 25.46
N ALA A 178 8.60 3.56 26.06
CA ALA A 178 9.25 2.43 25.39
C ALA A 178 8.46 1.93 24.16
N VAL A 179 7.13 2.01 24.19
CA VAL A 179 6.27 1.64 23.06
C VAL A 179 6.29 2.71 21.98
N GLN A 180 6.28 4.00 22.36
CA GLN A 180 6.42 5.11 21.42
C GLN A 180 7.72 4.99 20.61
N GLU A 181 8.83 4.76 21.32
CA GLU A 181 10.14 4.60 20.73
C GLU A 181 10.22 3.39 19.80
N ALA A 182 9.67 2.25 20.24
CA ALA A 182 9.63 1.06 19.41
C ALA A 182 8.76 1.24 18.15
N ILE A 183 7.62 1.92 18.23
CA ILE A 183 6.84 2.29 17.04
C ILE A 183 7.66 3.17 16.12
N ARG A 184 8.33 4.20 16.65
CA ARG A 184 9.18 5.13 15.88
C ARG A 184 10.27 4.40 15.11
N GLU A 185 10.88 3.38 15.72
CA GLU A 185 11.96 2.58 15.14
C GLU A 185 11.50 1.31 14.40
N LYS A 186 10.18 1.08 14.24
CA LYS A 186 9.60 -0.15 13.67
C LYS A 186 10.02 -1.44 14.41
N LYS A 187 10.27 -1.33 15.71
CA LYS A 187 10.56 -2.45 16.62
C LYS A 187 9.32 -2.85 17.39
N LEU A 188 9.35 -4.06 17.93
CA LEU A 188 8.35 -4.53 18.88
C LEU A 188 8.96 -4.57 20.29
N VAL A 189 8.13 -4.44 21.32
CA VAL A 189 8.51 -4.70 22.71
C VAL A 189 7.42 -5.54 23.38
N ALA A 190 7.81 -6.34 24.37
CA ALA A 190 6.88 -7.22 25.08
C ALA A 190 5.65 -6.47 25.60
N ASN A 191 4.49 -7.14 25.60
CA ASN A 191 3.22 -6.60 26.10
C ASN A 191 2.68 -5.35 25.36
N MET A 192 3.22 -5.04 24.17
CA MET A 192 2.59 -4.09 23.24
C MET A 192 1.14 -4.48 22.98
N SER A 193 0.24 -3.50 22.86
CA SER A 193 -1.12 -3.77 22.40
C SER A 193 -1.14 -4.17 20.92
N ALA A 194 -2.18 -4.87 20.49
CA ALA A 194 -2.42 -5.17 19.08
C ALA A 194 -2.28 -3.93 18.17
N ASP A 195 -2.82 -2.78 18.61
CA ASP A 195 -2.73 -1.55 17.83
C ASP A 195 -1.31 -0.99 17.76
N ALA A 196 -0.54 -1.07 18.85
CA ALA A 196 0.87 -0.68 18.84
C ALA A 196 1.72 -1.59 17.92
N VAL A 197 1.43 -2.90 17.90
CA VAL A 197 2.05 -3.84 16.94
C VAL A 197 1.74 -3.42 15.51
N ARG A 198 0.47 -3.10 15.19
CA ARG A 198 0.09 -2.61 13.85
C ARG A 198 0.77 -1.29 13.51
N MET A 199 0.84 -0.35 14.45
CA MET A 199 1.54 0.93 14.25
C MET A 199 3.02 0.71 13.95
N SER A 200 3.66 -0.30 14.52
CA SER A 200 5.09 -0.59 14.29
C SER A 200 5.35 -1.38 12.99
N TRP A 201 4.67 -2.52 12.83
CA TRP A 201 4.95 -3.50 11.76
C TRP A 201 4.00 -3.45 10.57
N GLY A 202 2.92 -2.66 10.65
CA GLY A 202 1.90 -2.58 9.63
C GLY A 202 0.76 -3.58 9.80
N PRO A 203 -0.20 -3.59 8.85
CA PRO A 203 -1.27 -4.58 8.85
C PRO A 203 -0.73 -5.98 8.53
N PRO A 204 -1.18 -7.04 9.23
CA PRO A 204 -0.87 -8.40 8.83
C PRO A 204 -1.65 -8.80 7.57
N GLU A 205 -1.11 -9.76 6.82
CA GLU A 205 -1.79 -10.37 5.68
C GLU A 205 -2.91 -11.30 6.15
N THR A 206 -2.62 -12.12 7.17
CA THR A 206 -3.61 -13.03 7.77
C THR A 206 -3.62 -12.93 9.28
N VAL A 207 -4.81 -13.06 9.87
CA VAL A 207 -5.03 -13.14 11.31
C VAL A 207 -5.83 -14.40 11.60
N ARG A 208 -5.20 -15.37 12.25
CA ARG A 208 -5.89 -16.55 12.79
C ARG A 208 -6.22 -16.31 14.24
N ARG A 209 -7.46 -16.60 14.64
CA ARG A 209 -7.93 -16.41 16.01
C ARG A 209 -8.36 -17.74 16.60
N SER A 210 -7.97 -18.00 17.84
CA SER A 210 -8.40 -19.17 18.61
C SER A 210 -8.74 -18.78 20.05
N LEU A 211 -9.48 -19.66 20.71
CA LEU A 211 -9.82 -19.56 22.14
C LEU A 211 -9.25 -20.78 22.83
N GLU A 212 -8.43 -20.58 23.85
CA GLU A 212 -7.94 -21.65 24.73
C GLU A 212 -8.38 -21.31 26.17
N GLY A 213 -9.34 -22.07 26.69
CA GLY A 213 -10.03 -21.73 27.93
C GLY A 213 -10.77 -20.38 27.81
N THR A 214 -10.34 -19.40 28.60
CA THR A 214 -10.88 -18.02 28.57
C THR A 214 -10.00 -17.04 27.79
N SER A 215 -8.80 -17.44 27.38
CA SER A 215 -7.84 -16.56 26.72
C SER A 215 -8.03 -16.55 25.20
N LYS A 216 -7.96 -15.35 24.63
CA LYS A 216 -8.02 -15.12 23.19
C LYS A 216 -6.62 -15.11 22.62
N HIS A 217 -6.36 -16.00 21.67
CA HIS A 217 -5.10 -16.05 20.96
C HIS A 217 -5.26 -15.55 19.53
N GLU A 218 -4.34 -14.71 19.08
CA GLU A 218 -4.25 -14.29 17.69
C GLU A 218 -2.86 -14.60 17.13
N ALA A 219 -2.79 -15.28 15.99
CA ALA A 219 -1.57 -15.47 15.22
C ALA A 219 -1.65 -14.64 13.94
N TRP A 220 -0.78 -13.64 13.85
CA TRP A 220 -0.68 -12.71 12.73
C TRP A 220 0.48 -13.12 11.84
N THR A 221 0.21 -13.27 10.54
CA THR A 221 1.25 -13.56 9.53
C THR A 221 1.36 -12.36 8.61
N TYR A 222 2.58 -11.87 8.41
CA TYR A 222 2.92 -10.78 7.51
C TYR A 222 3.29 -11.32 6.11
N PRO A 223 3.31 -10.46 5.08
CA PRO A 223 3.69 -10.86 3.73
C PRO A 223 5.02 -11.64 3.70
N GLY A 224 5.08 -12.67 2.86
CA GLY A 224 6.22 -13.59 2.78
C GLY A 224 6.30 -14.60 3.93
N ALA A 225 5.41 -14.53 4.92
CA ALA A 225 5.34 -15.40 6.10
C ALA A 225 6.63 -15.48 6.94
N ARG A 226 7.61 -14.60 6.68
CA ARG A 226 8.88 -14.51 7.41
C ARG A 226 8.70 -13.90 8.79
N ARG A 227 7.75 -12.96 8.92
CA ARG A 227 7.41 -12.33 10.20
C ARG A 227 6.07 -12.81 10.71
N ARG A 228 6.03 -13.13 12.01
CA ARG A 228 4.81 -13.54 12.71
C ARG A 228 4.74 -12.89 14.07
N VAL A 229 3.52 -12.60 14.49
CA VAL A 229 3.22 -12.10 15.84
C VAL A 229 2.16 -12.98 16.46
N PHE A 230 2.33 -13.30 17.74
CA PHE A 230 1.35 -14.00 18.55
C PHE A 230 0.90 -13.07 19.66
N LEU A 231 -0.42 -12.87 19.74
CA LEU A 231 -1.04 -12.10 20.81
C LEU A 231 -1.87 -13.00 21.69
N THR A 232 -1.86 -12.69 22.98
CA THR A 232 -2.75 -13.26 23.98
C THR A 232 -3.52 -12.11 24.63
N ASP A 233 -4.85 -12.19 24.59
CA ASP A 233 -5.76 -11.18 25.15
C ASP A 233 -5.46 -9.75 24.66
N GLY A 234 -5.09 -9.65 23.38
CA GLY A 234 -4.78 -8.38 22.70
C GLY A 234 -3.40 -7.79 23.00
N ARG A 235 -2.52 -8.55 23.67
CA ARG A 235 -1.15 -8.16 24.01
C ARG A 235 -0.13 -9.04 23.31
N LEU A 236 0.97 -8.44 22.84
CA LEU A 236 2.08 -9.14 22.23
C LEU A 236 2.70 -10.10 23.24
N ALA A 237 2.56 -11.39 22.95
CA ALA A 237 3.12 -12.47 23.74
C ALA A 237 4.40 -13.03 23.13
N ARG A 238 4.54 -12.99 21.79
CA ARG A 238 5.73 -13.48 21.08
C ARG A 238 5.81 -12.89 19.67
N ALA A 239 7.02 -12.71 19.16
CA ALA A 239 7.25 -12.37 17.75
C ALA A 239 8.37 -13.23 17.14
N GLU A 240 8.24 -13.54 15.85
CA GLU A 240 9.20 -14.33 15.08
C GLU A 240 9.60 -13.58 13.81
N GLU A 241 10.89 -13.67 13.44
CA GLU A 241 11.42 -13.24 12.15
C GLU A 241 12.34 -14.33 11.58
N GLY A 242 12.10 -14.75 10.34
CA GLY A 242 12.89 -15.81 9.69
C GLY A 242 12.88 -17.15 10.44
N GLY A 243 11.86 -17.40 11.26
CA GLY A 243 11.74 -18.58 12.13
C GLY A 243 12.47 -18.45 13.48
N ALA A 244 13.20 -17.36 13.72
CA ALA A 244 13.81 -17.08 15.02
C ALA A 244 12.88 -16.22 15.88
N GLN A 245 12.80 -16.52 17.18
CA GLN A 245 12.08 -15.68 18.12
C GLN A 245 12.87 -14.39 18.39
N VAL A 246 12.24 -13.24 18.14
CA VAL A 246 12.87 -11.92 18.34
C VAL A 246 12.42 -11.25 19.63
N ILE A 247 11.28 -11.70 20.20
CA ILE A 247 10.74 -11.23 21.48
C ILE A 247 10.21 -12.42 22.28
N PRO A 248 10.58 -12.55 23.57
CA PRO A 248 10.07 -13.58 24.48
C PRO A 248 8.55 -13.53 24.63
#